data_AF-A0A7Y2IW12-F1
#
_entry.id   AF-A0A7Y2IW12-F1
#
_cell.length_a   1.000
_cell.length_b   1.000
_cell.length_c   1.000
_cell.angle_alpha   90.00
_cell.angle_beta   90.00
_cell.angle_gamma   90.00
#
_symmetry.space_group_name_H-M   'P 1'
#
loop_
_entity.id
_entity.type
_entity.pdbx_description
1 polymer ?
#
loop_
_entity_poly.entity_id
_entity_poly.type
_entity_poly.pdbx_seq_one_letter_code
_entity_poly.pdbx_strand_id
1 'polypeptide(L)' 'MSGSLLSFGHGYSARALASLLLPQGWRVIGTTRSSDKAEKLAENGVTPLVWPGDDVRAAL' A
#
# COMPACT_ATOMS: atom_id res chain seq x y z
N MET A 1 -17.09 4.91 5.60
CA MET A 1 -16.93 4.82 4.13
C MET A 1 -15.80 3.84 3.86
N SER A 2 -16.03 2.81 3.07
CA SER A 2 -15.00 1.85 2.65
C SER A 2 -14.62 2.10 1.19
N GLY A 3 -13.34 1.90 0.87
CA GLY A 3 -12.77 2.11 -0.46
C GLY A 3 -11.39 1.46 -0.58
N SER A 4 -10.86 1.45 -1.79
CA SER A 4 -9.50 0.95 -2.09
C SER A 4 -8.61 2.11 -2.52
N LEU A 5 -7.45 2.25 -1.91
CA LEU A 5 -6.39 3.18 -2.32
C LEU A 5 -5.21 2.39 -2.88
N LEU A 6 -4.88 2.59 -4.14
CA LEU A 6 -3.62 2.17 -4.74
C LEU A 6 -2.65 3.35 -4.78
N SER A 7 -1.50 3.22 -4.12
CA SER A 7 -0.46 4.25 -4.03
C SER A 7 0.82 3.81 -4.73
N PHE A 8 1.17 4.48 -5.84
CA PHE A 8 2.45 4.28 -6.52
C PHE A 8 3.57 5.03 -5.80
N GLY A 9 4.53 4.29 -5.24
CA GLY A 9 5.61 4.86 -4.42
C GLY A 9 5.13 5.22 -3.02
N HIS A 10 4.92 4.21 -2.18
CA HIS A 10 4.36 4.36 -0.83
C HIS A 10 5.37 4.94 0.19
N GLY A 11 5.72 6.21 0.01
CA GLY A 11 6.65 6.98 0.84
C GLY A 11 5.99 7.67 2.04
N TYR A 12 6.62 8.74 2.54
CA TYR A 12 6.21 9.43 3.77
C TYR A 12 4.74 9.88 3.78
N SER A 13 4.31 10.63 2.77
CA SER A 13 2.93 11.16 2.71
C SER A 13 1.90 10.05 2.53
N ALA A 14 2.20 9.03 1.74
CA ALA A 14 1.31 7.89 1.52
C ALA A 14 1.08 7.11 2.81
N ARG A 15 2.13 6.94 3.62
CA ARG A 15 2.03 6.30 4.94
C ARG A 15 1.16 7.12 5.89
N ALA A 16 1.36 8.44 5.94
CA ALA A 16 0.52 9.31 6.77
C ALA A 16 -0.97 9.21 6.40
N LEU A 17 -1.27 9.17 5.10
CA LEU A 17 -2.64 8.96 4.62
C LEU A 17 -3.16 7.55 4.96
N ALA A 18 -2.35 6.51 4.79
CA ALA A 18 -2.73 5.14 5.13
C ALA A 18 -3.13 5.00 6.61
N SER A 19 -2.37 5.62 7.53
CA SER A 19 -2.69 5.62 8.96
C SER A 19 -4.07 6.22 9.28
N LEU A 20 -4.58 7.14 8.45
CA LEU A 20 -5.92 7.70 8.60
C LEU A 20 -6.99 6.80 7.98
N LEU A 21 -6.70 6.16 6.85
CA LEU A 21 -7.68 5.39 6.08
C LEU A 21 -7.88 3.96 6.61
N LEU A 22 -6.83 3.32 7.11
CA LEU A 22 -6.90 1.94 7.62
C LEU A 22 -7.93 1.79 8.76
N PRO A 23 -7.97 2.65 9.79
CA PRO A 23 -9.00 2.58 10.84
C PRO A 23 -10.42 2.84 10.33
N GLN A 24 -10.57 3.52 9.19
CA GLN A 24 -11.86 3.77 8.54
C GLN A 24 -12.35 2.58 7.70
N GLY A 25 -11.60 1.47 7.67
CA GLY A 25 -11.94 0.25 6.93
C GLY A 25 -11.55 0.29 5.45
N TRP A 26 -10.59 1.14 5.07
CA TRP A 26 -10.08 1.16 3.69
C TRP A 26 -9.04 0.07 3.46
N ARG A 27 -9.06 -0.50 2.24
CA ARG A 27 -7.96 -1.32 1.74
C ARG A 27 -6.90 -0.40 1.16
N VAL A 28 -5.69 -0.41 1.71
CA VAL A 28 -4.57 0.39 1.19
C VAL A 28 -3.54 -0.54 0.56
N ILE A 29 -3.22 -0.30 -0.70
CA ILE A 29 -2.18 -1.00 -1.46
C ILE A 29 -1.05 -0.01 -1.75
N GLY A 30 0.18 -0.37 -1.39
CA GLY A 30 1.35 0.48 -1.55
C GLY A 30 2.40 -0.19 -2.43
N THR A 31 2.87 0.50 -3.47
CA THR A 31 3.93 -0.05 -4.32
C THR A 31 5.33 0.29 -3.79
N THR A 32 6.27 -0.64 -3.98
CA THR A 32 7.69 -0.50 -3.64
C THR A 32 8.58 -1.19 -4.67
N ARG A 33 9.86 -0.82 -4.76
CA ARG A 33 10.82 -1.45 -5.69
C ARG A 33 11.62 -2.62 -5.08
N SER A 34 11.41 -2.92 -3.80
CA SER A 34 12.26 -3.85 -3.05
C SER A 34 11.42 -4.71 -2.11
N SER A 35 11.70 -6.01 -2.08
CA SER A 35 11.08 -6.99 -1.17
C SER A 35 11.21 -6.57 0.29
N ASP A 36 12.39 -6.10 0.70
CA ASP A 36 12.66 -5.72 2.10
C ASP A 36 11.76 -4.55 2.57
N LYS A 37 11.29 -3.74 1.63
CA LYS A 37 10.36 -2.64 1.89
C LYS A 37 8.89 -3.11 1.85
N ALA A 38 8.61 -4.22 1.16
CA ALA A 38 7.28 -4.81 1.09
C ALA A 38 6.86 -5.36 2.46
N GLU A 39 7.76 -6.04 3.17
CA GLU A 39 7.51 -6.52 4.55
C GLU A 39 7.15 -5.36 5.48
N LYS A 40 7.92 -4.27 5.44
CA LYS A 40 7.63 -3.06 6.23
C LYS A 40 6.28 -2.45 5.90
N LEU A 41 5.79 -2.55 4.66
CA LEU A 41 4.44 -2.08 4.32
C LEU A 41 3.38 -2.99 4.93
N ALA A 42 3.58 -4.31 4.83
CA ALA A 42 2.67 -5.31 5.40
C ALA A 42 2.53 -5.17 6.93
N GLU A 43 3.64 -4.94 7.64
CA GLU A 43 3.63 -4.65 9.08
C GLU A 43 2.77 -3.44 9.46
N ASN A 44 2.63 -2.47 8.56
CA ASN A 44 1.81 -1.28 8.77
C ASN A 44 0.36 -1.46 8.27
N GLY A 45 -0.07 -2.68 7.97
CA GLY A 45 -1.42 -2.98 7.46
C GLY A 45 -1.64 -2.60 6.00
N VAL A 46 -0.60 -2.18 5.28
CA VAL A 46 -0.66 -1.85 3.86
C VAL A 46 -0.37 -3.12 3.06
N THR A 47 -1.19 -3.43 2.07
CA THR A 47 -0.91 -4.53 1.13
C THR A 47 0.25 -4.11 0.21
N PRO A 48 1.43 -4.74 0.29
CA PRO A 48 2.53 -4.38 -0.59
C PRO A 48 2.33 -4.89 -2.01
N LEU A 49 2.88 -4.17 -2.98
CA LEU A 49 3.03 -4.63 -4.36
C LEU A 49 4.41 -4.22 -4.89
N VAL A 50 5.23 -5.17 -5.34
CA VAL A 50 6.56 -4.88 -5.86
C VAL A 50 6.44 -4.41 -7.31
N TRP A 51 6.81 -3.17 -7.57
CA TRP A 51 6.70 -2.53 -8.88
C TRP A 51 7.99 -1.82 -9.28
N PRO A 52 8.51 -2.02 -10.51
CA PRO A 52 7.99 -2.93 -11.55
C PRO A 52 8.29 -4.41 -11.22
N GLY A 53 7.33 -5.31 -11.50
CA GLY A 53 7.49 -6.76 -11.28
C GLY A 53 6.16 -7.51 -11.11
N ASP A 54 5.30 -7.01 -10.22
CA ASP A 54 3.99 -7.61 -9.94
C ASP A 54 2.90 -7.06 -10.87
N ASP A 55 1.86 -7.86 -11.12
CA ASP A 55 0.68 -7.42 -11.86
C ASP A 55 -0.19 -6.47 -11.02
N VAL A 56 -0.22 -5.19 -11.41
CA VAL A 56 -1.05 -4.16 -10.76
C VAL A 56 -2.54 -4.46 -10.84
N ARG A 57 -3.00 -5.28 -11.80
CA ARG A 57 -4.42 -5.67 -11.85
C ARG A 57 -4.86 -6.46 -10.62
N ALA A 58 -3.94 -7.12 -9.91
CA ALA A 58 -4.23 -7.77 -8.64
C ALA A 58 -4.60 -6.78 -7.50
N ALA A 59 -4.33 -5.49 -7.71
CA ALA A 59 -4.64 -4.41 -6.77
C ALA A 59 -6.00 -3.72 -7.03
N LEU A 60 -6.66 -4.01 -8.16
CA LEU A 60 -8.00 -3.52 -8.50
C LEU A 60 -9.07 -4.44 -7.91
#